data_AF-A0A352BFZ0-F1
#
_entry.id   AF-A0A352BFZ0-F1
#
_cell.length_a   1.000
_cell.length_b   1.000
_cell.length_c   1.000
_cell.angle_alpha   90.00
_cell.angle_beta   90.00
_cell.angle_gamma   90.00
#
_symmetry.space_group_name_H-M   'P 1'
#
loop_
_entity.id
_entity.type
_entity.pdbx_description
1 polymer ?
#
loop_
_entity_poly.entity_id
_entity_poly.type
_entity_poly.pdbx_seq_one_letter_code
_entity_poly.pdbx_strand_id
1 'polypeptide(L)'
;MTTFQIFLLINYVLCLLIVLQMIFFSKKKPERIVAWTLFLFVPFVGLFFYCLVGGGLNRMSKTMIKRKQLSSAEYNRHIKKQIEEIEKNKEANDYPEEVRDLILLNLNNSDSIYTQNNSIEYFCEGGSVFDKMMEDIKNAQSTIHIEFYIFANDKTGKKMKNLLIEKAKQGVEVRLLYDSIGSLQTRKRMFRKLKKAGGMIAEFFPPFMNIKFLNVNANYRNHRKVVVIDGKIGYAGGINIRDDHMGLSKKLSPWRDTHVRIVGGAVSSLQNIFLSDWRYSIADKNKVDYYLNEKYFPVAPKDSGNIGMQVLSSGPENSNEAIKECIIKMIVSAKKRIRIQTPYFIPDDTFIGSIKLAVLSGVEVEIIVPKKIDHWHVHYASLSYLNDMLSLGVKIYEYQGFIHSKAVLVDDEILTLGSCNIDIRSFSLNFEDNVVIYDKDKVVEYSKIYDKDLENCVRYTEQSRKKKNIFVKIMISLCRLFSAIL
;
A
#
# COMPACT_ATOMS: atom_id res chain seq x y z
N MET A 1 -52.60 4.24 -8.08
CA MET A 1 -51.32 4.60 -7.43
C MET A 1 -50.92 6.00 -7.87
N THR A 2 -50.45 6.84 -6.96
CA THR A 2 -49.83 8.12 -7.32
C THR A 2 -48.48 7.88 -8.01
N THR A 3 -48.02 8.82 -8.83
CA THR A 3 -46.69 8.76 -9.46
C THR A 3 -45.58 8.51 -8.43
N PHE A 4 -45.68 9.11 -7.25
CA PHE A 4 -44.76 8.88 -6.13
C PHE A 4 -44.77 7.43 -5.63
N GLN A 5 -45.95 6.82 -5.48
CA GLN A 5 -46.07 5.41 -5.10
C GLN A 5 -45.43 4.47 -6.12
N ILE A 6 -45.51 4.80 -7.42
CA ILE A 6 -44.86 4.03 -8.49
C ILE A 6 -43.34 4.11 -8.34
N PHE A 7 -42.78 5.31 -8.17
CA PHE A 7 -41.34 5.48 -7.95
C PHE A 7 -40.84 4.79 -6.68
N LEU A 8 -41.62 4.84 -5.60
CA LEU A 8 -41.29 4.18 -4.35
C LEU A 8 -41.29 2.65 -4.51
N LEU A 9 -42.29 2.09 -5.22
CA LEU A 9 -42.34 0.66 -5.54
C LEU A 9 -41.12 0.23 -6.37
N ILE A 10 -40.79 0.99 -7.42
CA ILE A 10 -39.59 0.74 -8.24
C ILE A 10 -38.32 0.77 -7.37
N ASN A 11 -38.19 1.74 -6.47
CA ASN A 11 -37.04 1.83 -5.58
C ASN A 11 -36.88 0.58 -4.71
N TYR A 12 -37.95 0.12 -4.05
CA TYR A 12 -37.89 -1.07 -3.21
C TYR A 12 -37.67 -2.36 -3.99
N VAL A 13 -38.23 -2.50 -5.20
CA VAL A 13 -37.94 -3.63 -6.09
C VAL A 13 -36.46 -3.66 -6.45
N LEU A 14 -35.86 -2.51 -6.78
CA LEU A 14 -34.42 -2.41 -7.04
C LEU A 14 -33.58 -2.73 -5.80
N CYS A 15 -33.95 -2.20 -4.62
CA CYS A 15 -33.28 -2.52 -3.36
C CYS A 15 -33.35 -4.02 -3.05
N LEU A 16 -34.49 -4.67 -3.24
CA LEU A 16 -34.65 -6.11 -3.03
C LEU A 16 -33.76 -6.91 -3.99
N LEU A 17 -33.75 -6.57 -5.28
CA LEU A 17 -32.86 -7.22 -6.26
C LEU A 17 -31.38 -7.07 -5.89
N ILE A 18 -30.98 -5.89 -5.39
CA ILE A 18 -29.62 -5.66 -4.89
C ILE A 18 -29.30 -6.52 -3.66
N VAL A 19 -30.21 -6.61 -2.70
CA VAL A 19 -30.04 -7.44 -1.49
C VAL A 19 -29.93 -8.92 -1.88
N LEU A 20 -30.79 -9.41 -2.77
CA LEU A 20 -30.71 -10.78 -3.29
C LEU A 20 -29.40 -11.01 -4.04
N GLN A 21 -28.97 -10.05 -4.87
CA GLN A 21 -27.68 -10.12 -5.55
C GLN A 21 -26.53 -10.22 -4.52
N MET A 22 -26.60 -9.45 -3.44
CA MET A 22 -25.59 -9.47 -2.38
C MET A 22 -25.57 -10.80 -1.63
N ILE A 23 -26.72 -11.38 -1.32
CA ILE A 23 -26.80 -12.65 -0.59
C ILE A 23 -26.32 -13.82 -1.46
N PHE A 24 -26.80 -13.89 -2.71
CA PHE A 24 -26.58 -15.08 -3.54
C PHE A 24 -25.30 -15.02 -4.39
N PHE A 25 -24.83 -13.82 -4.75
CA PHE A 25 -23.71 -13.68 -5.69
C PHE A 25 -22.52 -12.90 -5.13
N SER A 26 -22.70 -12.10 -4.07
CA SER A 26 -21.60 -11.34 -3.49
C SER A 26 -20.89 -12.16 -2.42
N LYS A 27 -19.57 -12.35 -2.58
CA LYS A 27 -18.69 -12.87 -1.52
C LYS A 27 -18.35 -11.81 -0.45
N LYS A 28 -19.29 -10.92 -0.14
CA LYS A 28 -19.08 -9.88 0.89
C LYS A 28 -19.25 -10.51 2.27
N LYS A 29 -18.52 -10.02 3.27
CA LYS A 29 -18.72 -10.43 4.65
C LYS A 29 -20.18 -10.17 5.09
N PRO A 30 -20.82 -11.06 5.86
CA PRO A 30 -22.23 -10.93 6.24
C PRO A 30 -22.59 -9.58 6.88
N GLU A 31 -21.69 -9.01 7.68
CA GLU A 31 -21.87 -7.74 8.37
C GLU A 31 -22.04 -6.59 7.37
N ARG A 32 -21.26 -6.62 6.27
CA ARG A 32 -21.40 -5.65 5.18
C ARG A 32 -22.72 -5.84 4.44
N ILE A 33 -23.20 -7.07 4.31
CA ILE A 33 -24.51 -7.33 3.69
C ILE A 33 -25.62 -6.72 4.54
N VAL A 34 -25.63 -7.02 5.84
CA VAL A 34 -26.62 -6.49 6.78
C VAL A 34 -26.60 -4.95 6.80
N ALA A 35 -25.41 -4.33 6.88
CA ALA A 35 -25.30 -2.87 6.92
C ALA A 35 -25.87 -2.19 5.67
N TRP A 36 -25.58 -2.72 4.48
CA TRP A 36 -26.16 -2.18 3.24
C TRP A 36 -27.64 -2.47 3.10
N THR A 37 -28.11 -3.63 3.54
CA THR A 37 -29.55 -3.94 3.59
C THR A 37 -30.29 -2.92 4.43
N LEU A 38 -29.80 -2.62 5.64
CA LEU A 38 -30.37 -1.57 6.50
C LEU A 38 -30.36 -0.19 5.82
N PHE A 39 -29.26 0.17 5.17
CA PHE A 39 -29.14 1.47 4.50
C PHE A 39 -30.05 1.59 3.26
N LEU A 40 -30.24 0.49 2.51
CA LEU A 40 -31.10 0.42 1.33
C LEU A 40 -32.59 0.61 1.66
N PHE A 41 -33.01 0.45 2.92
CA PHE A 41 -34.36 0.77 3.37
C PHE A 41 -34.65 2.27 3.44
N VAL A 42 -33.63 3.14 3.39
CA VAL A 42 -33.84 4.59 3.28
C VAL A 42 -34.17 4.92 1.82
N PRO A 43 -35.42 5.29 1.47
CA PRO A 43 -35.86 5.38 0.09
C PRO A 43 -35.03 6.37 -0.72
N PHE A 44 -34.67 5.98 -1.95
CA PHE A 44 -33.82 6.72 -2.90
C PHE A 44 -32.38 6.97 -2.44
N VAL A 45 -32.18 7.41 -1.19
CA VAL A 45 -30.86 7.69 -0.59
C VAL A 45 -30.03 6.42 -0.47
N GLY A 46 -30.63 5.35 0.04
CA GLY A 46 -29.99 4.05 0.17
C GLY A 46 -29.44 3.54 -1.16
N LEU A 47 -30.29 3.56 -2.18
CA LEU A 47 -29.95 3.14 -3.54
C LEU A 47 -28.87 4.04 -4.15
N PHE A 48 -28.96 5.36 -3.97
CA PHE A 48 -27.99 6.32 -4.47
C PHE A 48 -26.57 6.05 -3.93
N PHE A 49 -26.41 5.92 -2.61
CA PHE A 49 -25.10 5.63 -2.02
C PHE A 49 -24.62 4.21 -2.27
N TYR A 50 -25.52 3.22 -2.38
CA TYR A 50 -25.12 1.87 -2.77
C TYR A 50 -24.48 1.84 -4.16
N CYS A 51 -25.07 2.55 -5.12
CA CYS A 51 -24.52 2.68 -6.46
C CYS A 51 -23.15 3.39 -6.46
N LEU A 52 -22.93 4.35 -5.55
CA LEU A 52 -21.67 5.07 -5.45
C LEU A 52 -20.55 4.29 -4.74
N VAL A 53 -20.87 3.57 -3.66
CA VAL A 53 -19.88 3.07 -2.68
C VAL A 53 -20.10 1.59 -2.34
N GLY A 54 -21.34 1.11 -2.43
CA GLY A 54 -21.75 -0.21 -1.96
C GLY A 54 -21.46 -1.36 -2.91
N GLY A 55 -21.47 -1.11 -4.23
CA GLY A 55 -21.30 -2.15 -5.27
C GLY A 55 -19.98 -2.91 -5.21
N GLY A 56 -18.88 -2.25 -4.84
CA GLY A 56 -17.53 -2.79 -4.90
C GLY A 56 -16.93 -2.76 -6.32
N LEU A 57 -15.70 -3.28 -6.49
CA LEU A 57 -15.01 -3.20 -7.77
C LEU A 57 -15.73 -4.09 -8.78
N ASN A 58 -16.26 -3.49 -9.84
CA ASN A 58 -17.07 -4.22 -10.80
C ASN A 58 -16.25 -5.32 -11.50
N ARG A 59 -16.93 -6.41 -11.91
CA ARG A 59 -16.29 -7.60 -12.50
C ARG A 59 -15.47 -7.26 -13.75
N MET A 60 -15.91 -6.28 -14.53
CA MET A 60 -15.20 -5.81 -15.71
C MET A 60 -13.85 -5.18 -15.35
N SER A 61 -13.78 -4.32 -14.33
CA SER A 61 -12.54 -3.72 -13.86
C SER A 61 -11.59 -4.77 -13.30
N LYS A 62 -12.08 -5.72 -12.48
CA LYS A 62 -11.27 -6.86 -12.01
C LYS A 62 -10.68 -7.66 -13.17
N THR A 63 -11.51 -7.98 -14.17
CA THR A 63 -11.07 -8.73 -15.35
C THR A 63 -10.05 -7.94 -16.16
N MET A 64 -10.24 -6.63 -16.29
CA MET A 64 -9.33 -5.76 -17.02
C MET A 64 -7.99 -5.65 -16.32
N ILE A 65 -7.96 -5.45 -15.00
CA ILE A 65 -6.73 -5.42 -14.20
C ILE A 65 -5.96 -6.73 -14.40
N LYS A 66 -6.61 -7.88 -14.20
CA LYS A 66 -5.96 -9.19 -14.41
C LYS A 66 -5.44 -9.39 -15.83
N ARG A 67 -6.19 -8.98 -16.85
CA ARG A 67 -5.76 -9.06 -18.27
C ARG A 67 -4.59 -8.12 -18.60
N LYS A 68 -4.36 -7.09 -17.78
CA LYS A 68 -3.32 -6.07 -17.99
C LYS A 68 -2.09 -6.29 -17.11
N GLN A 69 -2.16 -7.23 -16.17
CA GLN A 69 -0.98 -7.71 -15.45
C GLN A 69 0.10 -8.11 -16.45
N LEU A 70 1.32 -7.68 -16.17
CA LEU A 70 2.50 -7.98 -16.96
C LEU A 70 3.12 -9.30 -16.46
N SER A 71 2.32 -10.36 -16.44
CA SER A 71 2.78 -11.70 -16.14
C SER A 71 3.15 -12.40 -17.44
N SER A 72 4.45 -12.59 -17.68
CA SER A 72 4.95 -13.36 -18.83
C SER A 72 4.98 -14.85 -18.52
N ALA A 73 4.93 -15.68 -19.57
CA ALA A 73 5.13 -17.12 -19.42
C ALA A 73 6.50 -17.44 -18.78
N GLU A 74 7.51 -16.60 -19.02
CA GLU A 74 8.84 -16.70 -18.41
C GLU A 74 8.84 -16.32 -16.93
N TYR A 75 8.21 -15.21 -16.54
CA TYR A 75 8.06 -14.80 -15.14
C TYR A 75 7.34 -15.89 -14.33
N ASN A 76 6.25 -16.44 -14.88
CA ASN A 76 5.54 -17.57 -14.26
C ASN A 76 6.37 -18.85 -14.22
N ARG A 77 7.20 -19.10 -15.25
CA ARG A 77 8.14 -20.24 -15.24
C ARG A 77 9.19 -20.08 -14.14
N HIS A 78 9.70 -18.87 -13.91
CA HIS A 78 10.64 -18.59 -12.82
C HIS A 78 10.01 -18.83 -11.46
N ILE A 79 8.77 -18.36 -11.23
CA ILE A 79 8.02 -18.62 -10.00
C ILE A 79 7.84 -20.12 -9.79
N LYS A 80 7.32 -20.83 -10.81
CA LYS A 80 7.09 -22.27 -10.74
C LYS A 80 8.39 -23.04 -10.45
N LYS A 81 9.49 -22.64 -11.09
CA LYS A 81 10.81 -23.23 -10.86
C LYS A 81 11.28 -23.02 -9.41
N GLN A 82 11.15 -21.81 -8.86
CA GLN A 82 11.51 -21.54 -7.45
C GLN A 82 10.65 -22.34 -6.47
N ILE A 83 9.33 -22.44 -6.72
CA ILE A 83 8.43 -23.27 -5.90
C ILE A 83 8.91 -24.73 -5.92
N GLU A 84 9.16 -25.29 -7.11
CA GLU A 84 9.62 -26.67 -7.23
C GLU A 84 10.99 -26.90 -6.56
N GLU A 85 11.91 -25.94 -6.66
CA GLU A 85 13.21 -25.99 -5.97
C GLU A 85 13.05 -25.99 -4.45
N ILE A 86 12.22 -25.11 -3.91
CA ILE A 86 11.95 -25.01 -2.47
C ILE A 86 11.28 -26.28 -1.93
N GLU A 87 10.35 -26.87 -2.69
CA GLU A 87 9.63 -28.09 -2.29
C GLU A 87 10.49 -29.35 -2.40
N LYS A 88 11.33 -29.46 -3.44
CA LYS A 88 12.14 -30.65 -3.72
C LYS A 88 13.48 -30.66 -2.98
N ASN A 89 14.11 -29.49 -2.78
CA ASN A 89 15.43 -29.35 -2.16
C ASN A 89 15.34 -28.62 -0.81
N LYS A 90 14.85 -29.30 0.23
CA LYS A 90 14.90 -28.77 1.61
C LYS A 90 16.33 -28.47 2.13
N GLU A 91 17.36 -28.97 1.45
CA GLU A 91 18.78 -28.79 1.82
C GLU A 91 19.51 -27.77 0.92
N ALA A 92 18.84 -27.08 0.00
CA ALA A 92 19.50 -26.06 -0.81
C ALA A 92 19.87 -24.83 0.04
N ASN A 93 21.16 -24.53 0.15
CA ASN A 93 21.73 -23.35 0.82
C ASN A 93 21.23 -22.01 0.23
N ASP A 94 20.54 -22.03 -0.91
CA ASP A 94 20.03 -20.85 -1.59
C ASP A 94 18.81 -20.21 -0.88
N TYR A 95 18.16 -20.89 0.07
CA TYR A 95 16.99 -20.38 0.79
C TYR A 95 17.15 -20.56 2.30
N PRO A 96 17.16 -19.48 3.10
CA PRO A 96 17.32 -19.60 4.56
C PRO A 96 16.19 -20.42 5.15
N GLU A 97 16.52 -21.46 5.92
CA GLU A 97 15.56 -22.46 6.40
C GLU A 97 14.47 -21.82 7.27
N GLU A 98 14.82 -20.83 8.10
CA GLU A 98 13.89 -20.20 9.04
C GLU A 98 12.78 -19.39 8.33
N VAL A 99 13.04 -18.91 7.11
CA VAL A 99 12.13 -18.03 6.36
C VAL A 99 11.55 -18.67 5.10
N ARG A 100 11.90 -19.93 4.82
CA ARG A 100 11.52 -20.66 3.61
C ARG A 100 10.00 -20.73 3.41
N ASP A 101 9.25 -21.03 4.47
CA ASP A 101 7.78 -21.06 4.44
C ASP A 101 7.19 -19.69 4.08
N LEU A 102 7.82 -18.60 4.52
CA LEU A 102 7.37 -17.24 4.20
C LEU A 102 7.68 -16.90 2.74
N ILE A 103 8.86 -17.29 2.24
CA ILE A 103 9.20 -17.14 0.82
C ILE A 103 8.18 -17.88 -0.05
N LEU A 104 7.86 -19.14 0.31
CA LEU A 104 6.91 -19.98 -0.41
C LEU A 104 5.48 -19.42 -0.34
N LEU A 105 5.06 -18.89 0.82
CA LEU A 105 3.78 -18.19 0.94
C LEU A 105 3.71 -17.02 -0.04
N ASN A 106 4.74 -16.18 -0.07
CA ASN A 106 4.76 -14.98 -0.91
C ASN A 106 4.83 -15.30 -2.42
N LEU A 107 5.52 -16.38 -2.80
CA LEU A 107 5.51 -16.91 -4.17
C LEU A 107 4.11 -17.34 -4.59
N ASN A 108 3.45 -18.17 -3.77
CA ASN A 108 2.12 -18.71 -4.07
C ASN A 108 1.01 -17.64 -4.05
N ASN A 109 1.19 -16.59 -3.25
CA ASN A 109 0.12 -15.66 -2.93
C ASN A 109 0.18 -14.34 -3.71
N SER A 110 1.38 -13.93 -4.13
CA SER A 110 1.62 -12.62 -4.74
C SER A 110 2.51 -12.69 -5.98
N ASP A 111 2.85 -13.89 -6.47
CA ASP A 111 3.80 -14.08 -7.57
C ASP A 111 5.13 -13.34 -7.30
N SER A 112 5.52 -13.29 -6.02
CA SER A 112 6.65 -12.51 -5.53
C SER A 112 7.93 -13.33 -5.63
N ILE A 113 8.73 -13.06 -6.65
CA ILE A 113 10.01 -13.76 -6.87
C ILE A 113 11.00 -13.43 -5.76
N TYR A 114 11.63 -14.46 -5.20
CA TYR A 114 12.73 -14.28 -4.27
C TYR A 114 14.02 -14.00 -5.02
N THR A 115 14.69 -12.91 -4.68
CA THR A 115 15.96 -12.49 -5.30
C THR A 115 17.01 -12.31 -4.21
N GLN A 116 18.27 -12.61 -4.51
CA GLN A 116 19.36 -12.57 -3.54
C GLN A 116 20.45 -11.56 -3.91
N ASN A 117 20.42 -11.03 -5.12
CA ASN A 117 21.44 -10.13 -5.65
C ASN A 117 21.00 -8.66 -5.54
N ASN A 118 20.76 -8.20 -4.31
CA ASN A 118 20.25 -6.84 -4.06
C ASN A 118 21.13 -6.05 -3.09
N SER A 119 21.09 -4.73 -3.25
CA SER A 119 21.58 -3.73 -2.31
C SER A 119 20.48 -2.72 -2.03
N ILE A 120 20.41 -2.27 -0.78
CA ILE A 120 19.38 -1.34 -0.33
C ILE A 120 19.94 -0.20 0.52
N GLU A 121 19.24 0.92 0.46
CA GLU A 121 19.47 2.09 1.29
C GLU A 121 18.13 2.58 1.85
N TYR A 122 18.05 2.73 3.18
CA TYR A 122 16.87 3.25 3.85
C TYR A 122 16.92 4.77 3.96
N PHE A 123 15.79 5.40 3.72
CA PHE A 123 15.58 6.82 3.92
C PHE A 123 14.46 7.04 4.92
N CYS A 124 14.75 7.84 5.95
CA CYS A 124 13.81 8.12 7.04
C CYS A 124 13.16 9.51 6.96
N GLU A 125 13.62 10.35 6.03
CA GLU A 125 13.19 11.73 5.84
C GLU A 125 12.84 11.97 4.37
N GLY A 126 11.77 12.73 4.12
CA GLY A 126 11.32 13.02 2.75
C GLY A 126 12.35 13.78 1.92
N GLY A 127 13.03 14.76 2.51
CA GLY A 127 14.03 15.56 1.81
C GLY A 127 15.19 14.72 1.26
N SER A 128 15.73 13.81 2.07
CA SER A 128 16.88 12.99 1.67
C SER A 128 16.54 11.98 0.58
N VAL A 129 15.41 11.27 0.69
CA VAL A 129 14.97 10.36 -0.40
C VAL A 129 14.66 11.14 -1.68
N PHE A 130 14.04 12.31 -1.56
CA PHE A 130 13.69 13.12 -2.72
C PHE A 130 14.94 13.62 -3.44
N ASP A 131 15.94 14.11 -2.72
CA ASP A 131 17.19 14.58 -3.34
C ASP A 131 17.96 13.42 -3.99
N LYS A 132 18.04 12.24 -3.34
CA LYS A 132 18.65 11.05 -3.96
C LYS A 132 17.89 10.58 -5.20
N MET A 133 16.55 10.55 -5.14
CA MET A 133 15.70 10.17 -6.27
C MET A 133 15.87 11.15 -7.45
N MET A 134 15.96 12.45 -7.18
CA MET A 134 16.20 13.46 -8.20
C MET A 134 17.59 13.32 -8.84
N GLU A 135 18.62 12.93 -8.07
CA GLU A 135 19.95 12.60 -8.59
C GLU A 135 19.90 11.40 -9.54
N ASP A 136 19.26 10.31 -9.13
CA ASP A 136 19.15 9.10 -9.96
C ASP A 136 18.32 9.36 -11.23
N ILE A 137 17.23 10.14 -11.14
CA ILE A 137 16.44 10.55 -12.31
C ILE A 137 17.26 11.42 -13.27
N LYS A 138 18.10 12.32 -12.74
CA LYS A 138 18.99 13.16 -13.56
C LYS A 138 19.94 12.30 -14.39
N ASN A 139 20.44 11.22 -13.80
CA ASN A 139 21.38 10.28 -14.41
C ASN A 139 20.72 9.23 -15.32
N ALA A 140 19.39 9.15 -15.36
CA ALA A 140 18.66 8.19 -16.19
C ALA A 140 18.98 8.32 -17.68
N GLN A 141 19.12 7.20 -18.38
CA GLN A 141 19.54 7.15 -19.79
C GLN A 141 18.46 6.62 -20.74
N SER A 142 17.50 5.83 -20.26
CA SER A 142 16.57 5.06 -21.08
C SER A 142 15.12 5.25 -20.66
N THR A 143 14.79 4.97 -19.40
CA THR A 143 13.40 4.98 -18.91
C THR A 143 13.28 5.58 -17.52
N ILE A 144 12.19 6.30 -17.27
CA ILE A 144 11.76 6.75 -15.95
C ILE A 144 10.29 6.42 -15.80
N HIS A 145 9.99 5.52 -14.88
CA HIS A 145 8.64 5.08 -14.54
C HIS A 145 8.33 5.52 -13.12
N ILE A 146 7.28 6.32 -12.95
CA ILE A 146 6.91 6.90 -11.65
C ILE A 146 5.43 6.68 -11.39
N GLU A 147 5.12 6.14 -10.23
CA GLU A 147 3.78 6.00 -9.69
C GLU A 147 3.70 6.50 -8.25
N PHE A 148 2.73 7.38 -7.97
CA PHE A 148 2.46 7.88 -6.62
C PHE A 148 0.96 8.04 -6.37
N TYR A 149 0.53 7.70 -5.16
CA TYR A 149 -0.80 8.07 -4.66
C TYR A 149 -1.04 9.59 -4.73
N ILE A 150 -0.08 10.38 -4.20
CA ILE A 150 -0.14 11.85 -4.26
C ILE A 150 1.04 12.39 -5.05
N PHE A 151 0.72 13.03 -6.17
CA PHE A 151 1.62 13.92 -6.90
C PHE A 151 1.09 15.34 -6.81
N ALA A 152 1.58 16.12 -5.86
CA ALA A 152 1.03 17.43 -5.53
C ALA A 152 1.49 18.55 -6.49
N ASN A 153 0.65 19.56 -6.69
CA ASN A 153 1.01 20.77 -7.45
C ASN A 153 1.63 21.85 -6.54
N ASP A 154 2.64 21.47 -5.78
CA ASP A 154 3.36 22.31 -4.82
C ASP A 154 4.84 22.49 -5.24
N LYS A 155 5.72 22.91 -4.31
CA LYS A 155 7.14 23.14 -4.65
C LYS A 155 7.82 21.84 -5.06
N THR A 156 7.60 20.77 -4.29
CA THR A 156 8.18 19.44 -4.49
C THR A 156 7.74 18.84 -5.82
N GLY A 157 6.43 18.78 -6.09
CA GLY A 157 5.94 18.22 -7.34
C GLY A 157 6.30 19.04 -8.57
N LYS A 158 6.44 20.37 -8.45
CA LYS A 158 6.96 21.21 -9.55
C LYS A 158 8.43 20.93 -9.85
N LYS A 159 9.27 20.73 -8.82
CA LYS A 159 10.70 20.40 -8.96
C LYS A 159 10.85 19.05 -9.68
N MET A 160 10.16 18.00 -9.22
CA MET A 160 10.11 16.68 -9.88
C MET A 160 9.65 16.79 -11.34
N LYS A 161 8.48 17.39 -11.58
CA LYS A 161 7.90 17.54 -12.93
C LYS A 161 8.82 18.31 -13.88
N ASN A 162 9.56 19.31 -13.41
CA ASN A 162 10.50 20.06 -14.25
C ASN A 162 11.68 19.18 -14.69
N LEU A 163 12.26 18.38 -13.78
CA LEU A 163 13.32 17.43 -14.15
C LEU A 163 12.81 16.39 -15.15
N LEU A 164 11.60 15.86 -14.95
CA LEU A 164 10.99 14.92 -15.90
C LEU A 164 10.79 15.53 -17.30
N ILE A 165 10.48 16.83 -17.39
CA ILE A 165 10.42 17.54 -18.68
C ILE A 165 11.79 17.58 -19.35
N GLU A 166 12.85 17.85 -18.59
CA GLU A 166 14.22 17.88 -19.11
C GLU A 166 14.64 16.51 -19.63
N LYS A 167 14.38 15.44 -18.86
CA LYS A 167 14.69 14.07 -19.28
C LYS A 167 13.90 13.62 -20.52
N ALA A 168 12.61 13.96 -20.59
CA ALA A 168 11.81 13.68 -21.79
C ALA A 168 12.37 14.37 -23.05
N LYS A 169 12.82 15.63 -22.93
CA LYS A 169 13.47 16.35 -24.03
C LYS A 169 14.81 15.76 -24.46
N GLN A 170 15.51 15.09 -23.54
CA GLN A 170 16.74 14.35 -23.83
C GLN A 170 16.48 12.98 -24.49
N GLY A 171 15.21 12.63 -24.74
CA GLY A 171 14.82 11.36 -25.36
C GLY A 171 14.61 10.20 -24.38
N VAL A 172 14.73 10.45 -23.07
CA VAL A 172 14.41 9.44 -22.04
C VAL A 172 12.91 9.20 -22.02
N GLU A 173 12.49 7.93 -22.02
CA GLU A 173 11.08 7.57 -21.97
C GLU A 173 10.54 7.81 -20.56
N VAL A 174 9.69 8.83 -20.40
CA VAL A 174 9.11 9.17 -19.10
C VAL A 174 7.64 8.74 -19.05
N ARG A 175 7.28 7.91 -18.08
CA ARG A 175 5.90 7.55 -17.75
C ARG A 175 5.56 7.96 -16.31
N LEU A 176 4.54 8.79 -16.16
CA LEU A 176 4.04 9.26 -14.87
C LEU A 176 2.59 8.79 -14.66
N LEU A 177 2.38 7.98 -13.64
CA LEU A 177 1.08 7.53 -13.17
C LEU A 177 0.79 8.14 -11.80
N TYR A 178 -0.45 8.57 -11.58
CA TYR A 178 -0.88 9.08 -10.28
C TYR A 178 -2.33 8.69 -9.99
N ASP A 179 -2.67 8.54 -8.71
CA ASP A 179 -4.06 8.30 -8.31
C ASP A 179 -4.90 9.57 -8.43
N SER A 180 -6.07 9.44 -9.06
CA SER A 180 -6.97 10.57 -9.32
C SER A 180 -7.48 11.25 -8.04
N ILE A 181 -7.81 10.46 -7.01
CA ILE A 181 -8.38 10.97 -5.76
C ILE A 181 -7.27 11.49 -4.83
N GLY A 182 -6.18 10.75 -4.69
CA GLY A 182 -5.01 11.19 -3.92
C GLY A 182 -4.47 12.53 -4.44
N SER A 183 -4.55 12.75 -5.75
CA SER A 183 -4.07 13.96 -6.42
C SER A 183 -5.20 14.93 -6.84
N LEU A 184 -6.33 15.00 -6.13
CA LEU A 184 -7.50 15.84 -6.50
C LEU A 184 -7.19 17.32 -6.73
N GLN A 185 -6.18 17.86 -6.03
CA GLN A 185 -5.74 19.25 -6.13
C GLN A 185 -4.82 19.49 -7.35
N THR A 186 -4.30 18.42 -7.95
CA THR A 186 -3.41 18.46 -9.11
C THR A 186 -4.21 18.48 -10.40
N ARG A 187 -4.26 19.65 -11.04
CA ARG A 187 -4.99 19.84 -12.29
C ARG A 187 -4.18 19.25 -13.46
N LYS A 188 -4.86 18.61 -14.43
CA LYS A 188 -4.28 18.10 -15.69
C LYS A 188 -3.41 19.14 -16.44
N ARG A 189 -3.67 20.44 -16.24
CA ARG A 189 -2.85 21.54 -16.78
C ARG A 189 -1.39 21.49 -16.32
N MET A 190 -1.11 21.03 -15.09
CA MET A 190 0.24 20.91 -14.52
C MET A 190 1.16 20.13 -15.46
N PHE A 191 0.60 19.14 -16.13
CA PHE A 191 1.30 18.13 -16.91
C PHE A 191 1.43 18.45 -18.41
N ARG A 192 0.83 19.54 -18.90
CA ARG A 192 0.85 19.90 -20.34
C ARG A 192 2.26 20.03 -20.91
N LYS A 193 3.18 20.65 -20.15
CA LYS A 193 4.58 20.83 -20.59
C LYS A 193 5.33 19.50 -20.68
N LEU A 194 5.04 18.55 -19.78
CA LEU A 194 5.61 17.21 -19.81
C LEU A 194 5.11 16.42 -21.03
N LYS A 195 3.80 16.45 -21.32
CA LYS A 195 3.24 15.83 -22.54
C LYS A 195 3.85 16.41 -23.82
N LYS A 196 3.99 17.74 -23.89
CA LYS A 196 4.63 18.41 -25.03
C LYS A 196 6.10 18.03 -25.22
N ALA A 197 6.79 17.66 -24.14
CA ALA A 197 8.17 17.21 -24.17
C ALA A 197 8.33 15.73 -24.51
N GLY A 198 7.23 15.00 -24.78
CA GLY A 198 7.25 13.56 -25.08
C GLY A 198 6.94 12.66 -23.88
N GLY A 199 6.76 13.22 -22.68
CA GLY A 199 6.41 12.44 -21.49
C GLY A 199 4.97 11.90 -21.54
N MET A 200 4.80 10.65 -21.13
CA MET A 200 3.51 9.96 -21.07
C MET A 200 2.91 10.07 -19.68
N ILE A 201 1.59 10.26 -19.59
CA ILE A 201 0.92 10.49 -18.30
C ILE A 201 -0.42 9.78 -18.26
N ALA A 202 -0.65 9.02 -17.20
CA ALA A 202 -1.86 8.27 -16.94
C ALA A 202 -2.42 8.60 -15.55
N GLU A 203 -3.73 8.37 -15.38
CA GLU A 203 -4.47 8.64 -14.15
C GLU A 203 -5.15 7.33 -13.72
N PHE A 204 -4.89 6.88 -12.50
CA PHE A 204 -5.48 5.64 -11.98
C PHE A 204 -6.89 5.92 -11.44
N PHE A 205 -7.87 5.10 -11.86
CA PHE A 205 -9.32 5.26 -11.56
C PHE A 205 -9.84 6.70 -11.64
N PRO A 206 -9.84 7.33 -12.83
CA PRO A 206 -10.40 8.68 -12.99
C PRO A 206 -11.91 8.70 -12.67
N PRO A 207 -12.44 9.81 -12.12
CA PRO A 207 -13.87 9.93 -11.83
C PRO A 207 -14.73 9.81 -13.08
N PHE A 208 -15.91 9.20 -12.93
CA PHE A 208 -16.84 9.03 -14.03
C PHE A 208 -17.28 10.40 -14.57
N MET A 209 -17.24 10.56 -15.90
CA MET A 209 -17.56 11.82 -16.60
C MET A 209 -16.79 13.07 -16.09
N ASN A 210 -15.61 12.91 -15.47
CA ASN A 210 -14.86 13.99 -14.80
C ASN A 210 -15.62 14.70 -13.66
N ILE A 211 -16.75 14.16 -13.19
CA ILE A 211 -17.49 14.72 -12.06
C ILE A 211 -16.89 14.15 -10.78
N LYS A 212 -16.10 14.97 -10.07
CA LYS A 212 -15.25 14.56 -8.95
C LYS A 212 -15.98 13.79 -7.83
N PHE A 213 -17.27 14.05 -7.61
CA PHE A 213 -18.08 13.41 -6.57
C PHE A 213 -18.87 12.17 -7.03
N LEU A 214 -18.93 11.88 -8.34
CA LEU A 214 -19.49 10.64 -8.89
C LEU A 214 -18.36 9.69 -9.30
N ASN A 215 -17.67 9.13 -8.32
CA ASN A 215 -16.68 8.08 -8.57
C ASN A 215 -17.15 6.75 -7.96
N VAL A 216 -17.74 5.90 -8.80
CA VAL A 216 -18.21 4.55 -8.45
C VAL A 216 -17.08 3.61 -7.95
N ASN A 217 -15.82 3.97 -8.18
CA ASN A 217 -14.65 3.26 -7.67
C ASN A 217 -13.88 4.09 -6.62
N ALA A 218 -14.50 5.10 -5.99
CA ALA A 218 -13.83 5.97 -5.01
C ALA A 218 -13.12 5.19 -3.89
N ASN A 219 -13.69 4.05 -3.50
CA ASN A 219 -13.15 3.19 -2.46
C ASN A 219 -11.83 2.52 -2.81
N TYR A 220 -11.49 2.37 -4.09
CA TYR A 220 -10.31 1.66 -4.57
C TYR A 220 -9.28 2.66 -5.06
N ARG A 221 -8.12 2.71 -4.41
CA ARG A 221 -7.10 3.72 -4.68
C ARG A 221 -5.77 3.05 -4.98
N ASN A 222 -5.02 3.63 -5.92
CA ASN A 222 -3.62 3.23 -6.06
C ASN A 222 -2.80 3.93 -4.99
N HIS A 223 -2.43 3.19 -3.95
CA HIS A 223 -1.67 3.70 -2.83
C HIS A 223 -0.18 3.35 -2.93
N ARG A 224 0.30 2.88 -4.09
CA ARG A 224 1.71 2.56 -4.32
C ARG A 224 2.56 3.82 -4.49
N LYS A 225 3.86 3.69 -4.20
CA LYS A 225 4.89 4.73 -4.39
C LYS A 225 6.11 4.12 -5.04
N VAL A 226 5.96 3.73 -6.30
CA VAL A 226 6.97 2.99 -7.06
C VAL A 226 7.67 3.92 -8.03
N VAL A 227 9.01 3.95 -7.99
CA VAL A 227 9.83 4.59 -9.01
C VAL A 227 10.82 3.58 -9.56
N VAL A 228 10.87 3.43 -10.88
CA VAL A 228 11.86 2.59 -11.57
C VAL A 228 12.60 3.42 -12.60
N ILE A 229 13.94 3.40 -12.52
CA ILE A 229 14.84 4.18 -13.37
C ILE A 229 15.70 3.19 -14.14
N ASP A 230 15.64 3.28 -15.47
CA ASP A 230 16.35 2.43 -16.44
C ASP A 230 16.15 0.92 -16.25
N GLY A 231 15.12 0.50 -15.50
CA GLY A 231 14.94 -0.89 -15.07
C GLY A 231 15.98 -1.39 -14.08
N LYS A 232 16.85 -0.51 -13.55
CA LYS A 232 18.03 -0.86 -12.73
C LYS A 232 17.95 -0.38 -11.28
N ILE A 233 17.29 0.76 -11.05
CA ILE A 233 17.11 1.35 -9.73
C ILE A 233 15.62 1.40 -9.43
N GLY A 234 15.24 0.92 -8.25
CA GLY A 234 13.87 0.91 -7.75
C GLY A 234 13.73 1.72 -6.47
N TYR A 235 12.56 2.30 -6.25
CA TYR A 235 12.15 2.90 -4.99
C TYR A 235 10.76 2.40 -4.61
N ALA A 236 10.57 2.15 -3.31
CA ALA A 236 9.28 1.80 -2.70
C ALA A 236 9.21 2.34 -1.25
N GLY A 237 8.01 2.66 -0.76
CA GLY A 237 7.83 3.15 0.61
C GLY A 237 6.58 3.98 0.84
N GLY A 238 6.56 4.76 1.92
CA GLY A 238 5.40 5.56 2.34
C GLY A 238 5.34 7.01 1.82
N ILE A 239 6.48 7.54 1.36
CA ILE A 239 6.67 8.97 1.05
C ILE A 239 6.06 9.35 -0.30
N ASN A 240 5.14 10.33 -0.30
CA ASN A 240 4.56 10.92 -1.50
C ASN A 240 5.34 12.13 -2.02
N ILE A 241 5.05 12.55 -3.26
CA ILE A 241 5.55 13.80 -3.85
C ILE A 241 4.67 14.97 -3.37
N ARG A 242 4.97 15.48 -2.17
CA ARG A 242 4.27 16.59 -1.52
C ARG A 242 5.13 17.29 -0.48
N ASP A 243 4.96 18.60 -0.32
CA ASP A 243 5.77 19.46 0.56
C ASP A 243 5.72 19.03 2.04
N ASP A 244 4.59 18.53 2.55
CA ASP A 244 4.50 18.08 3.95
C ASP A 244 5.26 16.77 4.21
N HIS A 245 5.29 15.86 3.23
CA HIS A 245 6.15 14.68 3.28
C HIS A 245 7.64 15.04 3.25
N MET A 246 8.00 16.20 2.69
CA MET A 246 9.36 16.75 2.75
C MET A 246 9.68 17.44 4.09
N GLY A 247 8.78 17.35 5.08
CA GLY A 247 8.95 18.01 6.38
C GLY A 247 8.68 19.51 6.37
N LEU A 248 8.14 20.08 5.29
CA LEU A 248 7.88 21.53 5.17
C LEU A 248 6.61 21.98 5.90
N SER A 249 5.84 21.05 6.48
CA SER A 249 4.61 21.34 7.23
C SER A 249 4.87 21.45 8.73
N LYS A 250 4.71 22.66 9.28
CA LYS A 250 4.77 22.88 10.75
C LYS A 250 3.71 22.08 11.51
N LYS A 251 2.52 21.86 10.90
CA LYS A 251 1.40 21.18 11.56
C LYS A 251 1.77 19.74 11.93
N LEU A 252 2.40 19.00 11.01
CA LEU A 252 2.71 17.57 11.17
C LEU A 252 4.18 17.28 11.50
N SER A 253 5.04 18.30 11.58
CA SER A 253 6.47 18.14 11.92
C SER A 253 6.72 17.61 13.35
N PRO A 254 7.78 16.81 13.61
CA PRO A 254 8.60 16.16 12.59
C PRO A 254 7.77 15.14 11.81
N TRP A 255 7.90 15.19 10.48
CA TRP A 255 7.35 14.17 9.59
C TRP A 255 8.38 13.04 9.51
N ARG A 256 7.95 11.82 9.81
CA ARG A 256 8.83 10.64 9.83
C ARG A 256 8.21 9.53 9.00
N ASP A 257 8.88 9.09 7.94
CA ASP A 257 8.37 8.05 7.05
C ASP A 257 9.54 7.30 6.43
N THR A 258 9.31 6.08 5.96
CA THR A 258 10.36 5.20 5.47
C THR A 258 10.20 4.95 3.97
N HIS A 259 11.31 5.08 3.25
CA HIS A 259 11.43 4.69 1.86
C HIS A 259 12.69 3.85 1.68
N VAL A 260 12.67 2.89 0.77
CA VAL A 260 13.83 2.09 0.41
C VAL A 260 14.20 2.35 -1.04
N ARG A 261 15.49 2.56 -1.28
CA ARG A 261 16.10 2.51 -2.60
C ARG A 261 16.70 1.13 -2.81
N ILE A 262 16.49 0.55 -3.98
CA ILE A 262 16.87 -0.83 -4.31
C ILE A 262 17.65 -0.83 -5.61
N VAL A 263 18.77 -1.57 -5.64
CA VAL A 263 19.48 -1.95 -6.87
C VAL A 263 19.66 -3.46 -6.85
N GLY A 264 19.26 -4.15 -7.91
CA GLY A 264 19.36 -5.61 -7.98
C GLY A 264 18.16 -6.28 -8.66
N GLY A 265 18.06 -7.60 -8.49
CA GLY A 265 17.01 -8.43 -9.08
C GLY A 265 15.59 -8.00 -8.71
N ALA A 266 15.38 -7.51 -7.47
CA ALA A 266 14.07 -7.11 -6.96
C ALA A 266 13.45 -5.91 -7.72
N VAL A 267 14.26 -5.12 -8.46
CA VAL A 267 13.76 -4.00 -9.28
C VAL A 267 12.84 -4.51 -10.40
N SER A 268 13.05 -5.74 -10.89
CA SER A 268 12.18 -6.35 -11.89
C SER A 268 10.74 -6.52 -11.40
N SER A 269 10.53 -6.85 -10.12
CA SER A 269 9.20 -6.96 -9.52
C SER A 269 8.51 -5.60 -9.39
N LEU A 270 9.24 -4.56 -8.97
CA LEU A 270 8.72 -3.18 -8.96
C LEU A 270 8.34 -2.70 -10.37
N GLN A 271 9.17 -3.02 -11.36
CA GLN A 271 8.90 -2.71 -12.76
C GLN A 271 7.64 -3.42 -13.26
N ASN A 272 7.44 -4.69 -12.90
CA ASN A 272 6.24 -5.46 -13.23
C ASN A 272 4.98 -4.83 -12.63
N ILE A 273 5.03 -4.42 -11.35
CA ILE A 273 3.95 -3.70 -10.66
C ILE A 273 3.59 -2.43 -11.44
N PHE A 274 4.58 -1.56 -11.69
CA PHE A 274 4.36 -0.30 -12.41
C PHE A 274 3.76 -0.54 -13.81
N LEU A 275 4.34 -1.45 -14.60
CA LEU A 275 3.88 -1.69 -15.96
C LEU A 275 2.47 -2.30 -15.98
N SER A 276 2.12 -3.14 -15.00
CA SER A 276 0.76 -3.66 -14.86
C SER A 276 -0.26 -2.54 -14.61
N ASP A 277 0.03 -1.65 -13.67
CA ASP A 277 -0.82 -0.51 -13.33
C ASP A 277 -0.90 0.50 -14.48
N TRP A 278 0.22 0.74 -15.17
CA TRP A 278 0.29 1.57 -16.37
C TRP A 278 -0.59 1.03 -17.48
N ARG A 279 -0.43 -0.26 -17.83
CA ARG A 279 -1.20 -0.93 -18.89
C ARG A 279 -2.69 -0.94 -18.60
N TYR A 280 -3.06 -1.12 -17.33
CA TYR A 280 -4.44 -0.94 -16.90
C TYR A 280 -4.93 0.49 -17.14
N SER A 281 -4.18 1.48 -16.68
CA SER A 281 -4.58 2.89 -16.70
C SER A 281 -4.74 3.48 -18.09
N ILE A 282 -3.93 3.03 -19.06
CA ILE A 282 -4.03 3.48 -20.46
C ILE A 282 -4.92 2.58 -21.33
N ALA A 283 -5.56 1.55 -20.75
CA ALA A 283 -6.26 0.50 -21.48
C ALA A 283 -5.42 -0.09 -22.62
N ASP A 284 -4.15 -0.39 -22.31
CA ASP A 284 -3.10 -0.76 -23.27
C ASP A 284 -3.55 -1.92 -24.18
N LYS A 285 -3.36 -1.80 -25.49
CA LYS A 285 -3.72 -2.87 -26.43
C LYS A 285 -2.52 -3.72 -26.87
N ASN A 286 -1.32 -3.37 -26.43
CA ASN A 286 -0.11 -4.11 -26.78
C ASN A 286 -0.10 -5.50 -26.11
N LYS A 287 0.54 -6.44 -26.81
CA LYS A 287 0.89 -7.75 -26.25
C LYS A 287 1.90 -7.58 -25.11
N VAL A 288 1.92 -8.53 -24.18
CA VAL A 288 2.85 -8.51 -23.03
C VAL A 288 4.31 -8.43 -23.53
N ASP A 289 4.65 -9.17 -24.59
CA ASP A 289 5.99 -9.23 -25.19
C ASP A 289 6.57 -7.87 -25.60
N TYR A 290 5.72 -6.86 -25.87
CA TYR A 290 6.19 -5.50 -26.13
C TYR A 290 7.03 -4.93 -24.99
N TYR A 291 6.73 -5.33 -23.76
CA TYR A 291 7.41 -4.86 -22.55
C TYR A 291 8.51 -5.82 -22.07
N LEU A 292 8.61 -7.03 -22.63
CA LEU A 292 9.56 -8.06 -22.21
C LEU A 292 10.85 -7.93 -23.01
N ASN A 293 11.61 -6.87 -22.76
CA ASN A 293 12.88 -6.63 -23.41
C ASN A 293 13.88 -5.99 -22.44
N GLU A 294 15.16 -6.00 -22.83
CA GLU A 294 16.27 -5.50 -21.99
C GLU A 294 16.13 -4.01 -21.63
N LYS A 295 15.35 -3.22 -22.38
CA LYS A 295 15.09 -1.82 -22.05
C LYS A 295 14.34 -1.69 -20.71
N TYR A 296 13.39 -2.58 -20.47
CA TYR A 296 12.52 -2.54 -19.29
C TYR A 296 12.98 -3.52 -18.20
N PHE A 297 13.55 -4.65 -18.59
CA PHE A 297 14.04 -5.71 -17.70
C PHE A 297 15.51 -6.03 -18.04
N PRO A 298 16.44 -5.10 -17.79
CA PRO A 298 17.86 -5.39 -17.97
C PRO A 298 18.32 -6.44 -16.97
N VAL A 299 19.34 -7.22 -17.34
CA VAL A 299 19.99 -8.14 -16.41
C VAL A 299 20.62 -7.33 -15.26
N ALA A 300 20.29 -7.69 -14.03
CA ALA A 300 20.86 -7.06 -12.86
C ALA A 300 22.39 -7.27 -12.82
N PRO A 301 23.20 -6.24 -12.47
CA PRO A 301 24.65 -6.41 -12.32
C PRO A 301 24.99 -7.54 -11.34
N LYS A 302 26.02 -8.32 -11.64
CA LYS A 302 26.44 -9.45 -10.79
C LYS A 302 26.82 -9.01 -9.36
N ASP A 303 27.37 -7.80 -9.23
CA ASP A 303 27.85 -7.24 -7.95
C ASP A 303 26.82 -6.32 -7.28
N SER A 304 25.51 -6.54 -7.53
CA SER A 304 24.44 -5.70 -6.98
C SER A 304 24.25 -5.84 -5.46
N GLY A 305 24.98 -6.73 -4.80
CA GLY A 305 24.84 -7.07 -3.38
C GLY A 305 24.35 -8.52 -3.18
N ASN A 306 24.09 -8.89 -1.94
CA ASN A 306 23.73 -10.25 -1.51
C ASN A 306 22.47 -10.31 -0.62
N ILE A 307 21.64 -9.26 -0.64
CA ILE A 307 20.43 -9.16 0.19
C ILE A 307 19.29 -9.99 -0.43
N GLY A 308 18.79 -10.94 0.36
CA GLY A 308 17.55 -11.69 0.08
C GLY A 308 16.30 -10.80 0.21
N MET A 309 15.48 -10.73 -0.85
CA MET A 309 14.31 -9.85 -0.89
C MET A 309 13.15 -10.42 -1.73
N GLN A 310 11.94 -10.01 -1.37
CA GLN A 310 10.70 -10.18 -2.14
C GLN A 310 9.96 -8.84 -2.22
N VAL A 311 9.27 -8.59 -3.34
CA VAL A 311 8.38 -7.44 -3.50
C VAL A 311 6.96 -7.96 -3.65
N LEU A 312 6.11 -7.66 -2.69
CA LEU A 312 4.70 -8.05 -2.69
C LEU A 312 3.84 -6.93 -3.22
N SER A 313 2.78 -7.34 -3.91
CA SER A 313 1.71 -6.47 -4.38
C SER A 313 0.38 -7.02 -3.90
N SER A 314 -0.47 -6.14 -3.35
CA SER A 314 -1.85 -6.46 -2.99
C SER A 314 -2.81 -5.48 -3.66
N GLY A 315 -4.05 -5.93 -3.85
CA GLY A 315 -5.08 -5.16 -4.53
C GLY A 315 -6.44 -5.88 -4.58
N PRO A 316 -7.54 -5.15 -4.79
CA PRO A 316 -8.93 -5.65 -4.79
C PRO A 316 -9.26 -6.63 -5.95
N GLU A 317 -8.36 -6.76 -6.92
CA GLU A 317 -8.41 -7.71 -8.02
C GLU A 317 -8.12 -9.14 -7.58
N ASN A 318 -7.32 -9.31 -6.53
CA ASN A 318 -6.96 -10.60 -5.98
C ASN A 318 -7.91 -10.98 -4.84
N SER A 319 -8.15 -12.27 -4.66
CA SER A 319 -8.95 -12.76 -3.53
C SER A 319 -8.17 -12.75 -2.22
N ASN A 320 -6.85 -12.78 -2.33
CA ASN A 320 -5.94 -12.99 -1.21
C ASN A 320 -5.34 -11.64 -0.81
N GLU A 321 -5.23 -11.42 0.49
CA GLU A 321 -4.75 -10.16 1.05
C GLU A 321 -3.25 -10.29 1.30
N ALA A 322 -2.48 -10.45 0.21
CA ALA A 322 -1.15 -11.04 0.26
C ALA A 322 -0.16 -10.37 1.24
N ILE A 323 -0.18 -9.04 1.32
CA ILE A 323 0.66 -8.29 2.28
C ILE A 323 0.19 -8.57 3.73
N LYS A 324 -1.13 -8.60 3.98
CA LYS A 324 -1.68 -8.95 5.30
C LYS A 324 -1.28 -10.36 5.71
N GLU A 325 -1.41 -11.33 4.80
CA GLU A 325 -1.09 -12.73 5.05
C GLU A 325 0.42 -12.94 5.29
N CYS A 326 1.28 -12.22 4.55
CA CYS A 326 2.71 -12.15 4.81
C CYS A 326 3.00 -11.65 6.23
N ILE A 327 2.40 -10.51 6.63
CA ILE A 327 2.60 -9.94 7.97
C ILE A 327 2.08 -10.89 9.06
N ILE A 328 0.92 -11.53 8.86
CA ILE A 328 0.38 -12.51 9.80
C ILE A 328 1.34 -13.70 9.93
N LYS A 329 1.87 -14.25 8.83
CA LYS A 329 2.85 -15.34 8.88
C LYS A 329 4.10 -14.93 9.64
N MET A 330 4.60 -13.70 9.45
CA MET A 330 5.70 -13.16 10.24
C MET A 330 5.36 -13.11 11.74
N ILE A 331 4.19 -12.56 12.11
CA ILE A 331 3.75 -12.43 13.51
C ILE A 331 3.62 -13.80 14.19
N VAL A 332 2.98 -14.77 13.55
CA VAL A 332 2.77 -16.10 14.16
C VAL A 332 4.04 -16.95 14.22
N SER A 333 5.04 -16.62 13.38
CA SER A 333 6.36 -17.25 13.42
C SER A 333 7.30 -16.63 14.48
N ALA A 334 6.95 -15.46 15.03
CA ALA A 334 7.80 -14.73 15.96
C ALA A 334 8.13 -15.52 17.23
N LYS A 335 9.37 -15.38 17.71
CA LYS A 335 9.91 -16.07 18.90
C LYS A 335 10.31 -15.13 20.02
N LYS A 336 10.69 -13.88 19.70
CA LYS A 336 11.27 -12.93 20.66
C LYS A 336 10.49 -11.63 20.68
N ARG A 337 10.40 -10.94 19.54
CA ARG A 337 9.80 -9.60 19.47
C ARG A 337 9.20 -9.24 18.12
N ILE A 338 8.14 -8.44 18.17
CA ILE A 338 7.47 -7.83 17.03
C ILE A 338 7.48 -6.32 17.23
N ARG A 339 7.98 -5.58 16.24
CA ARG A 339 8.03 -4.12 16.25
C ARG A 339 7.28 -3.56 15.04
N ILE A 340 6.30 -2.71 15.30
CA ILE A 340 5.39 -2.17 14.29
C ILE A 340 5.49 -0.64 14.28
N GLN A 341 5.57 -0.06 13.08
CA GLN A 341 5.34 1.36 12.82
C GLN A 341 4.17 1.48 11.84
N THR A 342 3.16 2.27 12.20
CA THR A 342 2.03 2.56 11.30
C THR A 342 1.41 3.92 11.62
N PRO A 343 0.98 4.72 10.62
CA PRO A 343 0.19 5.92 10.89
C PRO A 343 -1.21 5.59 11.43
N TYR A 344 -1.78 4.46 10.99
CA TYR A 344 -3.15 4.05 11.29
C TYR A 344 -3.17 2.60 11.74
N PHE A 345 -3.88 2.31 12.83
CA PHE A 345 -4.00 0.97 13.39
C PHE A 345 -5.47 0.60 13.55
N ILE A 346 -6.08 0.18 12.45
CA ILE A 346 -7.48 -0.24 12.35
C ILE A 346 -7.52 -1.66 11.72
N PRO A 347 -6.82 -2.65 12.31
CA PRO A 347 -6.75 -4.00 11.75
C PRO A 347 -8.10 -4.73 11.78
N ASP A 348 -8.18 -5.83 11.02
CA ASP A 348 -9.26 -6.79 11.15
C ASP A 348 -9.02 -7.80 12.30
N ASP A 349 -10.04 -8.60 12.62
CA ASP A 349 -10.01 -9.56 13.72
C ASP A 349 -8.93 -10.64 13.54
N THR A 350 -8.58 -11.00 12.30
CA THR A 350 -7.53 -11.97 12.01
C THR A 350 -6.17 -11.43 12.43
N PHE A 351 -5.87 -10.18 12.09
CA PHE A 351 -4.62 -9.53 12.48
C PHE A 351 -4.55 -9.33 14.00
N ILE A 352 -5.64 -8.86 14.63
CA ILE A 352 -5.76 -8.75 16.10
C ILE A 352 -5.51 -10.10 16.78
N GLY A 353 -6.12 -11.17 16.26
CA GLY A 353 -5.93 -12.54 16.74
C GLY A 353 -4.47 -12.98 16.67
N SER A 354 -3.76 -12.66 15.59
CA SER A 354 -2.33 -12.99 15.44
C SER A 354 -1.45 -12.31 16.49
N ILE A 355 -1.66 -11.02 16.76
CA ILE A 355 -0.95 -10.27 17.81
C ILE A 355 -1.27 -10.87 19.19
N LYS A 356 -2.55 -11.17 19.46
CA LYS A 356 -2.96 -11.80 20.71
C LYS A 356 -2.25 -13.14 20.93
N LEU A 357 -2.15 -13.99 19.89
CA LEU A 357 -1.45 -15.28 19.98
C LEU A 357 0.05 -15.09 20.26
N ALA A 358 0.69 -14.13 19.61
CA ALA A 358 2.10 -13.83 19.85
C ALA A 358 2.35 -13.39 21.30
N VAL A 359 1.56 -12.43 21.80
CA VAL A 359 1.67 -11.94 23.18
C VAL A 359 1.43 -13.06 24.21
N LEU A 360 0.40 -13.89 23.99
CA LEU A 360 0.12 -15.05 24.87
C LEU A 360 1.22 -16.12 24.82
N SER A 361 2.00 -16.15 23.75
CA SER A 361 3.16 -17.04 23.59
C SER A 361 4.45 -16.46 24.19
N GLY A 362 4.37 -15.29 24.84
CA GLY A 362 5.51 -14.62 25.47
C GLY A 362 6.32 -13.71 24.55
N VAL A 363 5.86 -13.46 23.32
CA VAL A 363 6.53 -12.55 22.38
C VAL A 363 6.27 -11.11 22.78
N GLU A 364 7.31 -10.30 22.85
CA GLU A 364 7.17 -8.87 23.11
C GLU A 364 6.63 -8.13 21.87
N VAL A 365 5.59 -7.32 22.03
CA VAL A 365 5.03 -6.54 20.92
C VAL A 365 5.08 -5.05 21.22
N GLU A 366 5.69 -4.29 20.31
CA GLU A 366 5.82 -2.84 20.36
C GLU A 366 5.18 -2.19 19.12
N ILE A 367 4.38 -1.14 19.33
CA ILE A 367 3.72 -0.39 18.25
C ILE A 367 4.00 1.10 18.42
N ILE A 368 4.58 1.73 17.40
CA ILE A 368 4.72 3.18 17.29
C ILE A 368 3.62 3.73 16.38
N VAL A 369 2.90 4.74 16.89
CA VAL A 369 1.84 5.47 16.19
C VAL A 369 2.04 6.99 16.32
N PRO A 370 1.47 7.81 15.43
CA PRO A 370 1.64 9.26 15.50
C PRO A 370 0.84 9.88 16.65
N LYS A 371 1.45 10.83 17.36
CA LYS A 371 0.74 11.71 18.30
C LYS A 371 -0.01 12.83 17.58
N LYS A 372 0.57 13.35 16.49
CA LYS A 372 -0.07 14.40 15.68
C LYS A 372 -1.14 13.79 14.79
N ILE A 373 -2.19 14.57 14.55
CA ILE A 373 -3.40 14.10 13.86
C ILE A 373 -3.54 14.83 12.53
N ASP A 374 -3.60 14.07 11.46
CA ASP A 374 -4.01 14.54 10.13
C ASP A 374 -5.51 14.32 9.90
N HIS A 375 -6.03 13.14 10.27
CA HIS A 375 -7.43 12.74 10.14
C HIS A 375 -8.02 12.30 11.50
N TRP A 376 -8.86 13.16 12.08
CA TRP A 376 -9.39 12.97 13.44
C TRP A 376 -10.20 11.67 13.61
N HIS A 377 -10.98 11.27 12.60
CA HIS A 377 -11.83 10.08 12.67
C HIS A 377 -11.00 8.79 12.59
N VAL A 378 -9.97 8.76 11.73
CA VAL A 378 -9.02 7.63 11.65
C VAL A 378 -8.22 7.52 12.95
N HIS A 379 -7.81 8.65 13.54
CA HIS A 379 -7.12 8.67 14.82
C HIS A 379 -7.97 8.08 15.96
N TYR A 380 -9.23 8.51 16.10
CA TYR A 380 -10.09 7.96 17.17
C TYR A 380 -10.46 6.49 16.95
N ALA A 381 -10.64 6.06 15.70
CA ALA A 381 -10.80 4.64 15.39
C ALA A 381 -9.53 3.86 15.77
N SER A 382 -8.34 4.35 15.40
CA SER A 382 -7.06 3.71 15.75
C SER A 382 -6.88 3.58 17.27
N LEU A 383 -7.18 4.65 18.02
CA LEU A 383 -7.15 4.61 19.48
C LEU A 383 -8.06 3.55 20.09
N SER A 384 -9.16 3.19 19.43
CA SER A 384 -10.04 2.10 19.89
C SER A 384 -9.30 0.76 19.89
N TYR A 385 -8.68 0.39 18.76
CA TYR A 385 -7.94 -0.87 18.62
C TYR A 385 -6.65 -0.86 19.44
N LEU A 386 -5.96 0.28 19.52
CA LEU A 386 -4.79 0.44 20.38
C LEU A 386 -5.13 0.23 21.86
N ASN A 387 -6.30 0.66 22.34
CA ASN A 387 -6.73 0.37 23.71
C ASN A 387 -6.95 -1.13 23.93
N ASP A 388 -7.46 -1.86 22.93
CA ASP A 388 -7.61 -3.31 23.01
C ASP A 388 -6.23 -3.98 23.08
N MET A 389 -5.26 -3.54 22.27
CA MET A 389 -3.89 -4.04 22.28
C MET A 389 -3.16 -3.73 23.59
N LEU A 390 -3.35 -2.52 24.13
CA LEU A 390 -2.80 -2.12 25.42
C LEU A 390 -3.24 -3.07 26.54
N SER A 391 -4.52 -3.43 26.56
CA SER A 391 -5.09 -4.36 27.54
C SER A 391 -4.59 -5.80 27.37
N LEU A 392 -4.06 -6.17 26.19
CA LEU A 392 -3.39 -7.47 25.97
C LEU A 392 -1.94 -7.49 26.47
N GLY A 393 -1.33 -6.32 26.76
CA GLY A 393 0.07 -6.21 27.17
C GLY A 393 1.01 -5.69 26.08
N VAL A 394 0.47 -5.26 24.93
CA VAL A 394 1.26 -4.62 23.87
C VAL A 394 1.79 -3.26 24.34
N LYS A 395 3.06 -2.98 24.08
CA LYS A 395 3.69 -1.69 24.37
C LYS A 395 3.38 -0.70 23.25
N ILE A 396 2.70 0.39 23.58
CA ILE A 396 2.29 1.40 22.60
C ILE A 396 3.04 2.70 22.86
N TYR A 397 3.55 3.30 21.79
CA TYR A 397 4.38 4.49 21.82
C TYR A 397 3.83 5.55 20.86
N GLU A 398 3.60 6.76 21.36
CA GLU A 398 3.14 7.92 20.59
C GLU A 398 4.35 8.78 20.19
N TYR A 399 4.70 8.75 18.91
CA TYR A 399 5.78 9.58 18.33
C TYR A 399 5.41 11.07 18.41
N GLN A 400 6.29 11.94 18.92
CA GLN A 400 6.04 13.37 19.12
C GLN A 400 5.95 14.21 17.83
N GLY A 401 5.61 13.58 16.71
CA GLY A 401 5.37 14.17 15.40
C GLY A 401 4.31 13.38 14.66
N PHE A 402 4.45 13.32 13.34
CA PHE A 402 3.65 12.45 12.49
C PHE A 402 4.53 11.35 11.89
N ILE A 403 4.49 10.17 12.49
CA ILE A 403 5.09 8.97 11.90
C ILE A 403 4.10 8.35 10.91
N HIS A 404 4.54 8.24 9.67
CA HIS A 404 3.81 7.70 8.54
C HIS A 404 4.53 6.48 7.94
N SER A 405 5.53 5.92 8.63
CA SER A 405 6.15 4.65 8.26
C SER A 405 5.15 3.49 8.34
N LYS A 406 5.29 2.51 7.45
CA LYS A 406 4.55 1.24 7.46
C LYS A 406 5.55 0.11 7.46
N ALA A 407 6.01 -0.24 8.66
CA ALA A 407 7.06 -1.23 8.81
C ALA A 407 6.69 -2.23 9.90
N VAL A 408 6.98 -3.51 9.66
CA VAL A 408 6.87 -4.58 10.64
C VAL A 408 8.18 -5.36 10.67
N LEU A 409 8.78 -5.44 11.84
CA LEU A 409 9.98 -6.21 12.12
C LEU A 409 9.64 -7.37 13.03
N VAL A 410 10.22 -8.53 12.76
CA VAL A 410 10.11 -9.72 13.59
C VAL A 410 11.51 -10.26 13.91
N ASP A 411 11.77 -10.43 15.20
CA ASP A 411 12.97 -11.07 15.77
C ASP A 411 14.33 -10.49 15.33
N ASP A 412 14.33 -9.30 14.73
CA ASP A 412 15.48 -8.69 14.04
C ASP A 412 16.02 -9.51 12.86
N GLU A 413 15.20 -10.38 12.30
CA GLU A 413 15.58 -11.25 11.18
C GLU A 413 14.80 -10.95 9.90
N ILE A 414 13.57 -10.44 10.04
CA ILE A 414 12.69 -10.16 8.89
C ILE A 414 12.09 -8.77 9.06
N LEU A 415 12.17 -7.97 8.00
CA LEU A 415 11.53 -6.66 7.90
C LEU A 415 10.62 -6.65 6.67
N THR A 416 9.40 -6.16 6.84
CA THR A 416 8.59 -5.70 5.73
C THR A 416 8.30 -4.21 5.87
N LEU A 417 8.42 -3.48 4.76
CA LEU A 417 8.09 -2.06 4.69
C LEU A 417 7.51 -1.70 3.33
N GLY A 418 6.69 -0.65 3.26
CA GLY A 418 6.12 -0.21 1.99
C GLY A 418 5.01 0.81 2.16
N SER A 419 3.96 0.65 1.37
CA SER A 419 2.83 1.57 1.33
C SER A 419 1.64 1.14 2.22
N CYS A 420 1.55 -0.16 2.54
CA CYS A 420 0.39 -0.78 3.18
C CYS A 420 0.25 -0.41 4.66
N ASN A 421 -0.80 0.34 5.03
CA ASN A 421 -1.11 0.59 6.44
C ASN A 421 -1.68 -0.67 7.12
N ILE A 422 -1.69 -0.67 8.45
CA ILE A 422 -2.41 -1.67 9.24
C ILE A 422 -3.86 -1.22 9.40
N ASP A 423 -4.59 -1.20 8.29
CA ASP A 423 -6.03 -0.93 8.24
C ASP A 423 -6.78 -1.80 7.22
N ILE A 424 -8.08 -1.97 7.43
CA ILE A 424 -8.95 -2.82 6.59
C ILE A 424 -8.90 -2.37 5.11
N ARG A 425 -8.77 -1.08 4.85
CA ARG A 425 -8.73 -0.55 3.47
C ARG A 425 -7.45 -0.95 2.75
N SER A 426 -6.31 -0.81 3.41
CA SER A 426 -5.01 -1.14 2.84
C SER A 426 -4.86 -2.64 2.63
N PHE A 427 -5.47 -3.45 3.50
CA PHE A 427 -5.50 -4.90 3.33
C PHE A 427 -6.41 -5.38 2.18
N SER A 428 -7.61 -4.78 2.01
CA SER A 428 -8.63 -5.37 1.12
C SER A 428 -9.03 -4.52 -0.09
N LEU A 429 -8.76 -3.21 -0.08
CA LEU A 429 -9.33 -2.26 -1.05
C LEU A 429 -8.28 -1.46 -1.84
N ASN A 430 -7.18 -1.08 -1.22
CA ASN A 430 -6.15 -0.32 -1.92
C ASN A 430 -5.22 -1.24 -2.71
N PHE A 431 -4.65 -0.68 -3.77
CA PHE A 431 -3.48 -1.26 -4.40
C PHE A 431 -2.29 -0.81 -3.57
N GLU A 432 -1.57 -1.77 -2.99
CA GLU A 432 -0.44 -1.53 -2.10
C GLU A 432 0.76 -2.35 -2.59
N ASP A 433 1.95 -1.93 -2.19
CA ASP A 433 3.19 -2.65 -2.38
C ASP A 433 4.03 -2.64 -1.11
N ASN A 434 4.66 -3.77 -0.80
CA ASN A 434 5.61 -3.89 0.30
C ASN A 434 6.84 -4.65 -0.18
N VAL A 435 7.98 -4.29 0.38
CA VAL A 435 9.25 -5.01 0.24
C VAL A 435 9.46 -5.83 1.50
N VAL A 436 9.86 -7.09 1.35
CA VAL A 436 10.28 -7.98 2.45
C VAL A 436 11.77 -8.24 2.31
N ILE A 437 12.48 -8.07 3.42
CA ILE A 437 13.93 -8.15 3.51
C ILE A 437 14.27 -9.27 4.49
N TYR A 438 15.13 -10.18 4.03
CA TYR A 438 15.56 -11.40 4.73
C TYR A 438 17.03 -11.35 5.18
N ASP A 439 17.61 -10.16 5.23
CA ASP A 439 19.01 -9.93 5.58
C ASP A 439 19.13 -9.39 7.01
N LYS A 440 19.77 -10.15 7.90
CA LYS A 440 19.84 -9.82 9.33
C LYS A 440 20.54 -8.49 9.58
N ASP A 441 21.62 -8.18 8.86
CA ASP A 441 22.38 -6.94 9.06
C ASP A 441 21.54 -5.72 8.69
N LYS A 442 20.81 -5.79 7.58
CA LYS A 442 19.88 -4.74 7.16
C LYS A 442 18.64 -4.64 8.04
N VAL A 443 18.17 -5.73 8.63
CA VAL A 443 17.07 -5.68 9.59
C VAL A 443 17.54 -5.06 10.91
N VAL A 444 18.75 -5.38 11.38
CA VAL A 444 19.38 -4.75 12.55
C VAL A 444 19.65 -3.27 12.31
N GLU A 445 20.10 -2.89 11.11
CA GLU A 445 20.22 -1.47 10.69
C GLU A 445 18.88 -0.74 10.87
N TYR A 446 17.77 -1.35 10.42
CA TYR A 446 16.45 -0.78 10.61
C TYR A 446 15.96 -0.83 12.07
N SER A 447 16.33 -1.85 12.83
CA SER A 447 16.00 -1.93 14.26
C SER A 447 16.60 -0.75 15.04
N LYS A 448 17.82 -0.31 14.69
CA LYS A 448 18.42 0.92 15.23
C LYS A 448 17.65 2.19 14.84
N ILE A 449 17.12 2.24 13.62
CA ILE A 449 16.23 3.33 13.17
C ILE A 449 14.96 3.34 14.03
N TYR A 450 14.38 2.18 14.32
CA TYR A 450 13.22 2.05 15.20
C TYR A 450 13.54 2.53 16.63
N ASP A 451 14.68 2.13 17.19
CA ASP A 451 15.11 2.58 18.52
C ASP A 451 15.29 4.10 18.57
N LYS A 452 15.85 4.71 17.52
CA LYS A 452 15.93 6.18 17.40
C LYS A 452 14.54 6.83 17.34
N ASP A 453 13.58 6.21 16.67
CA ASP A 453 12.20 6.71 16.66
C ASP A 453 11.57 6.62 18.06
N LEU A 454 11.88 5.58 18.85
CA LEU A 454 11.42 5.42 20.24
C LEU A 454 11.94 6.54 21.17
N GLU A 455 13.16 7.04 20.95
CA GLU A 455 13.71 8.17 21.73
C GLU A 455 12.82 9.42 21.65
N ASN A 456 12.10 9.59 20.53
CA ASN A 456 11.15 10.68 20.31
C ASN A 456 9.68 10.27 20.57
N CYS A 457 9.46 9.20 21.34
CA CYS A 457 8.13 8.72 21.68
C CYS A 457 7.78 8.96 23.16
N VAL A 458 6.48 9.00 23.44
CA VAL A 458 5.94 8.90 24.80
C VAL A 458 5.11 7.63 24.89
N ARG A 459 5.30 6.87 25.96
CA ARG A 459 4.56 5.63 26.18
C ARG A 459 3.06 5.91 26.42
N TYR A 460 2.20 5.28 25.64
CA TYR A 460 0.76 5.27 25.86
C TYR A 460 0.41 4.22 26.93
N THR A 461 -0.24 4.65 28.01
CA THR A 461 -0.49 3.81 29.19
C THR A 461 -1.98 3.78 29.56
N GLU A 462 -2.36 2.85 30.43
CA GLU A 462 -3.72 2.80 31.00
C GLU A 462 -4.06 4.09 31.75
N GLN A 463 -3.07 4.77 32.35
CA GLN A 463 -3.28 6.08 32.94
C GLN A 463 -3.58 7.15 31.87
N SER A 464 -2.84 7.15 30.76
CA SER A 464 -3.10 8.04 29.61
C SER A 464 -4.50 7.81 29.04
N ARG A 465 -4.94 6.55 28.93
CA ARG A 465 -6.29 6.16 28.50
C ARG A 465 -7.36 6.70 29.45
N LYS A 466 -7.20 6.50 30.77
CA LYS A 466 -8.19 6.92 31.78
C LYS A 466 -8.38 8.44 31.86
N LYS A 467 -7.29 9.21 31.67
CA LYS A 467 -7.28 10.68 31.69
C LYS A 467 -8.05 11.33 30.53
N LYS A 468 -8.44 10.59 29.49
CA LYS A 468 -9.22 11.14 28.36
C LYS A 468 -10.61 11.60 28.82
N ASN A 469 -11.02 12.77 28.34
CA ASN A 469 -12.32 13.35 28.65
C ASN A 469 -13.46 12.51 28.02
N ILE A 470 -14.70 12.75 28.48
CA ILE A 470 -15.88 11.99 28.04
C ILE A 470 -16.13 12.11 26.54
N PHE A 471 -15.91 13.31 25.97
CA PHE A 471 -16.07 13.56 24.55
C PHE A 471 -15.14 12.66 23.71
N VAL A 472 -13.85 12.57 24.06
CA VAL A 472 -12.90 11.70 23.36
C VAL A 472 -13.29 10.23 23.48
N LYS A 473 -13.79 9.79 24.64
CA LYS A 473 -14.28 8.41 24.83
C LYS A 473 -15.47 8.11 23.91
N ILE A 474 -16.42 9.03 23.80
CA ILE A 474 -17.56 8.92 22.88
C ILE A 474 -17.06 8.85 21.43
N MET A 475 -16.12 9.73 21.04
CA MET A 475 -15.59 9.75 19.68
C MET A 475 -14.85 8.45 19.31
N ILE A 476 -14.11 7.85 20.25
CA ILE A 476 -13.46 6.54 20.06
C ILE A 476 -14.50 5.47 19.76
N SER A 477 -15.59 5.39 20.54
CA SER A 477 -16.66 4.42 20.33
C SER A 477 -17.39 4.63 19.00
N LEU A 478 -17.72 5.89 18.67
CA LEU A 478 -18.42 6.21 17.42
C LEU A 478 -17.56 5.93 16.19
N CYS A 479 -16.29 6.32 16.20
CA CYS A 479 -15.41 6.12 15.04
C CYS A 479 -15.13 4.63 14.78
N ARG A 480 -15.09 3.78 15.82
CA ARG A 480 -14.95 2.32 15.66
C ARG A 480 -16.08 1.70 14.83
N LEU A 481 -17.29 2.24 14.89
CA LEU A 481 -18.42 1.73 14.09
C LEU A 481 -18.19 1.90 12.58
N PHE A 482 -17.33 2.84 12.19
CA PHE A 482 -17.02 3.13 10.80
C PHE A 482 -15.73 2.47 10.31
N SER A 483 -15.02 1.69 11.14
CA SER A 483 -13.73 1.05 10.81
C SER A 483 -13.73 0.32 9.46
N ALA A 484 -14.83 -0.35 9.09
CA ALA A 484 -14.94 -1.09 7.84
C ALA A 484 -14.89 -0.21 6.58
N ILE A 485 -15.04 1.12 6.73
CA ILE A 485 -15.04 2.11 5.65
C ILE A 485 -13.82 3.04 5.77
N LEU A 486 -13.17 3.07 6.94
CA LEU A 486 -12.07 3.97 7.31
C LEU A 486 -10.69 3.53 6.85
#